data_AF-A0AA37A958-F1
#
_entry.id   AF-A0AA37A958-F1
#
_cell.length_a   1.000
_cell.length_b   1.000
_cell.length_c   1.000
_cell.angle_alpha   90.00
_cell.angle_beta   90.00
_cell.angle_gamma   90.00
#
_symmetry.space_group_name_H-M   'P 1'
#
loop_
_entity.id
_entity.type
_entity.pdbx_description
1 polymer ?
#
loop_
_entity_poly.entity_id
_entity_poly.type
_entity_poly.pdbx_seq_one_letter_code
_entity_poly.pdbx_strand_id
1 'polypeptide(L)' 'MNNLFLIGFMGAGKSSVSAGLGRMLGRESLEMDQGIAALMEQRRPKYEAAADITVDTSHLSIEEVCRQVLRRVPER' A
#
# COMPACT_ATOMS: atom_id res chain seq x y z
N MET A 1 -13.48 4.25 -20.86
CA MET A 1 -12.43 4.44 -19.83
C MET A 1 -11.13 3.91 -20.40
N ASN A 2 -10.14 4.76 -20.67
CA ASN A 2 -8.88 4.37 -21.32
C ASN A 2 -7.69 4.73 -20.41
N ASN A 3 -7.54 3.95 -19.34
CA ASN A 3 -6.42 4.07 -18.39
C ASN A 3 -5.43 2.92 -18.66
N LEU A 4 -4.14 3.24 -18.72
CA LEU A 4 -3.06 2.28 -18.87
C LEU A 4 -2.39 2.06 -17.50
N PHE A 5 -2.26 0.81 -17.09
CA PHE A 5 -1.60 0.42 -15.85
C PHE A 5 -0.35 -0.39 -16.15
N LEU A 6 0.79 0.05 -15.63
CA LEU A 6 2.07 -0.68 -15.74
C LEU A 6 2.29 -1.51 -14.47
N ILE A 7 2.42 -2.83 -14.62
CA ILE A 7 2.61 -3.78 -13.51
C ILE A 7 3.96 -4.48 -13.68
N GLY A 8 4.69 -4.67 -12.58
CA GLY A 8 5.99 -5.35 -12.57
C GLY A 8 6.79 -5.06 -11.30
N PHE A 9 7.84 -5.85 -11.05
CA PHE A 9 8.67 -5.75 -9.85
C PHE A 9 9.39 -4.40 -9.71
N MET A 10 9.84 -4.07 -8.49
CA MET A 10 10.64 -2.86 -8.22
C MET A 10 11.87 -2.82 -9.14
N GLY A 11 12.21 -1.64 -9.67
CA GLY A 11 13.36 -1.48 -10.58
C GLY A 11 13.11 -1.84 -12.05
N ALA A 12 11.96 -2.42 -12.43
CA ALA A 12 11.64 -2.78 -13.83
C ALA A 12 11.44 -1.59 -14.80
N GLY A 13 11.75 -0.35 -14.39
CA GLY A 13 11.67 0.84 -15.25
C GLY A 13 10.27 1.40 -15.51
N LYS A 14 9.25 0.92 -14.78
CA LYS A 14 7.83 1.31 -14.99
C LYS A 14 7.61 2.83 -14.98
N SER A 15 8.16 3.56 -14.00
CA SER A 15 8.01 5.02 -13.93
C SER A 15 8.67 5.72 -15.13
N SER A 16 9.83 5.22 -15.59
CA SER A 16 10.50 5.73 -16.80
C SER A 16 9.66 5.49 -18.07
N VAL A 17 9.05 4.32 -18.20
CA VAL A 17 8.16 3.99 -19.32
C VAL A 17 6.89 4.85 -19.28
N SER A 18 6.29 5.02 -18.11
CA SER A 18 5.10 5.87 -17.91
C SER A 18 5.37 7.32 -18.31
N ALA A 19 6.51 7.88 -17.87
CA ALA A 19 6.91 9.24 -18.23
C ALA A 19 7.16 9.39 -19.74
N GLY A 20 7.80 8.41 -20.39
CA GLY A 20 8.01 8.39 -21.83
C GLY A 20 6.70 8.34 -22.62
N LEU A 21 5.82 7.40 -22.27
CA LEU A 21 4.50 7.26 -22.91
C LEU A 21 3.62 8.49 -22.69
N GLY A 22 3.66 9.09 -21.50
CA GLY A 22 2.92 10.32 -21.21
C GLY A 22 3.29 11.45 -22.19
N ARG A 23 4.59 11.65 -22.45
CA ARG A 23 5.06 12.63 -23.43
C ARG A 23 4.61 12.30 -24.85
N MET A 24 4.70 11.03 -25.25
CA MET A 24 4.34 10.59 -26.61
C MET A 24 2.84 10.67 -26.89
N LEU A 25 2.01 10.42 -25.86
CA LEU A 25 0.55 10.36 -25.99
C LEU A 25 -0.14 11.65 -25.56
N GLY A 26 0.60 12.66 -25.10
CA GLY A 26 0.03 13.90 -24.54
C GLY A 26 -0.79 13.63 -23.28
N ARG A 27 -0.38 12.67 -22.45
CA ARG A 27 -1.08 12.23 -21.24
C ARG A 27 -0.22 12.45 -20.00
N GLU A 28 -0.90 12.72 -18.89
CA GLU A 28 -0.26 12.80 -17.59
C GLU A 28 0.14 11.40 -17.08
N SER A 29 1.32 11.31 -16.48
CA SER A 29 1.77 10.14 -15.73
C SER A 29 1.39 10.32 -14.27
N LEU A 30 0.64 9.37 -13.72
CA LEU A 30 0.23 9.38 -12.31
C LEU A 30 1.05 8.37 -11.51
N GLU A 31 1.69 8.82 -10.44
CA GLU A 31 2.38 7.93 -9.51
C GLU A 31 1.36 7.23 -8.61
N MET A 32 1.24 5.92 -8.79
CA MET A 32 0.20 5.10 -8.15
C MET A 32 0.39 4.98 -6.63
N ASP A 33 1.62 5.13 -6.13
CA ASP A 33 1.95 4.94 -4.72
C ASP A 33 1.16 5.89 -3.81
N GLN A 34 0.96 7.14 -4.22
CA GLN A 34 0.13 8.10 -3.49
C GLN A 34 -1.34 7.71 -3.50
N GLY A 35 -1.83 7.17 -4.62
CA GLY A 35 -3.21 6.67 -4.75
C GLY A 35 -3.45 5.46 -3.85
N ILE A 36 -2.48 4.55 -3.73
CA ILE A 36 -2.55 3.40 -2.82
C ILE A 36 -2.58 3.88 -1.37
N ALA A 37 -1.72 4.82 -0.98
CA ALA A 37 -1.72 5.37 0.37
C ALA A 37 -3.08 6.01 0.74
N ALA A 38 -3.64 6.84 -0.16
CA ALA A 38 -4.96 7.43 0.04
C ALA A 38 -6.07 6.37 0.12
N LEU A 39 -6.00 5.31 -0.69
CA LEU A 39 -6.94 4.20 -0.64
C LEU A 39 -6.83 3.41 0.67
N MET A 40 -5.62 3.20 1.19
CA MET A 40 -5.40 2.55 2.48
C MET A 40 -5.96 3.39 3.63
N GLU A 41 -5.76 4.72 3.61
CA GLU A 41 -6.35 5.66 4.57
C GLU A 41 -7.88 5.57 4.58
N GLN A 42 -8.51 5.61 3.40
CA GLN A 42 -9.98 5.48 3.29
C GLN A 42 -10.52 4.14 3.82
N ARG A 43 -9.71 3.08 3.75
CA ARG A 43 -10.09 1.74 4.22
C ARG A 43 -9.80 1.54 5.70
N ARG A 44 -8.88 2.31 6.29
CA ARG A 44 -8.47 2.17 7.70
C ARG A 44 -9.65 2.07 8.67
N PRO A 45 -10.69 2.94 8.62
CA PRO A 45 -11.79 2.85 9.57
C PRO A 45 -12.55 1.51 9.49
N LYS A 46 -12.66 0.92 8.30
CA LYS A 46 -13.33 -0.38 8.10
C LYS A 46 -12.51 -1.52 8.70
N TYR A 47 -11.19 -1.44 8.61
CA TYR A 47 -10.31 -2.43 9.20
C TYR A 47 -10.28 -2.31 10.73
N GLU A 48 -10.18 -1.09 11.26
CA GLU A 48 -10.19 -0.83 12.71
C GLU A 48 -11.51 -1.25 13.35
N ALA A 49 -12.66 -0.97 12.71
CA ALA A 49 -13.96 -1.36 13.24
C ALA A 49 -14.17 -2.89 13.25
N ALA A 50 -13.51 -3.62 12.35
CA ALA A 50 -13.61 -5.07 12.25
C ALA A 50 -12.55 -5.82 13.07
N ALA A 51 -11.52 -5.13 13.55
CA ALA A 51 -10.39 -5.74 14.25
C ALA A 51 -10.58 -5.65 15.77
N ASP A 52 -10.40 -6.78 16.47
CA ASP A 52 -10.35 -6.78 17.93
C ASP A 52 -9.12 -6.04 18.47
N ILE A 53 -8.00 -6.13 17.73
CA ILE A 53 -6.73 -5.47 18.04
C ILE A 53 -6.06 -4.96 16.76
N THR A 54 -5.32 -3.87 16.90
CA THR A 54 -4.42 -3.34 15.85
C THR A 54 -2.99 -3.30 16.38
N VAL A 55 -2.03 -3.69 15.54
CA VAL A 55 -0.60 -3.69 15.85
C VAL A 55 0.15 -2.96 14.73
N ASP A 56 0.87 -1.90 15.09
CA ASP A 56 1.80 -1.24 14.19
C ASP A 56 3.10 -2.07 14.13
N THR A 57 3.41 -2.61 12.95
CA THR A 57 4.60 -3.43 12.72
C THR A 57 5.81 -2.60 12.31
N SER A 58 5.66 -1.27 12.20
CA SER A 58 6.72 -0.38 11.75
C SER A 58 7.90 -0.43 12.72
N HIS A 59 9.10 -0.62 12.17
CA HIS A 59 10.35 -0.68 12.93
C HIS A 59 10.45 -1.80 13.98
N LEU A 60 9.59 -2.83 13.88
CA LEU A 60 9.64 -4.00 14.75
C LEU A 60 10.23 -5.21 14.03
N SER A 61 10.97 -6.03 14.78
CA SER A 61 11.30 -7.39 14.37
C SER A 61 10.06 -8.29 14.41
N ILE A 62 10.12 -9.41 13.70
CA ILE A 62 9.05 -10.42 13.70
C ILE A 62 8.71 -10.87 15.13
N GLU A 63 9.73 -11.10 15.96
CA GLU A 63 9.53 -11.54 17.35
C GLU A 63 8.79 -10.49 18.18
N GLU A 64 9.12 -9.21 18.02
CA GLU A 64 8.44 -8.11 18.71
C GLU A 64 6.98 -7.98 18.28
N VAL A 65 6.69 -8.12 16.98
CA VAL A 65 5.32 -8.13 16.46
C VAL A 65 4.54 -9.29 17.08
N CYS A 66 5.07 -10.52 17.03
CA CYS A 66 4.43 -11.69 17.63
C CYS A 66 4.14 -11.48 19.12
N ARG A 67 5.11 -10.93 19.87
CA ARG A 67 4.94 -10.62 21.30
C ARG A 67 3.84 -9.58 21.54
N GLN A 68 3.74 -8.54 20.70
CA GLN A 68 2.68 -7.55 20.82
C GLN A 68 1.29 -8.13 20.56
N VAL A 69 1.16 -8.98 19.54
CA VAL A 69 -0.09 -9.67 19.22
C VAL A 69 -0.50 -10.55 20.41
N LEU A 70 0.38 -11.43 20.88
CA LEU A 70 0.08 -12.36 21.99
C LEU A 70 -0.34 -11.65 23.28
N ARG A 71 0.19 -10.45 23.57
CA ARG A 71 -0.20 -9.66 24.76
C ARG A 71 -1.58 -9.04 24.68
N ARG A 72 -2.13 -8.87 23.48
CA ARG A 72 -3.38 -8.12 23.24
C ARG A 72 -4.52 -9.02 22.78
N VAL A 73 -4.23 -10.18 22.20
CA VAL A 73 -5.25 -11.19 21.87
C VAL A 73 -5.83 -11.71 23.19
N PRO A 74 -7.14 -11.54 23.46
CA PRO A 74 -7.77 -12.11 24.64
C PRO A 74 -7.72 -13.65 24.56
N GLU A 75 -7.37 -14.29 25.67
CA GLU A 75 -7.57 -15.74 25.81
C GLU A 75 -9.08 -16.02 25.66
N ARG A 76 -9.43 -16.92 24.74
CA ARG A 76 -10.82 -17.37 24.54
C ARG A 76 -11.16 -18.52 25.47
#